data_AF-A0A0P7CU41-F1
#
_entry.id   AF-A0A0P7CU41-F1
#
_cell.length_a   1.000
_cell.length_b   1.000
_cell.length_c   1.000
_cell.angle_alpha   90.00
_cell.angle_beta   90.00
_cell.angle_gamma   90.00
#
_symmetry.space_group_name_H-M   'P 1'
#
loop_
_entity.id
_entity.type
_entity.pdbx_description
1 polymer ?
#
loop_
_entity_poly.entity_id
_entity_poly.type
_entity_poly.pdbx_seq_one_letter_code
_entity_poly.pdbx_strand_id
1 'polypeptide(L)'
;MPRLRARILDRIDQLEGAARAVPGPSIWNPRQVSGMTGVAPATATHVARWNPSTVLALCAGAREIVELHGYQHDCEGENGPWSVPEGRVCATLRAAARMLGVDPDQG
;
A
#
# COMPACT_ATOMS: atom_id res chain seq x y z
N MET A 1 -9.33 -12.27 -5.36
CA MET A 1 -8.13 -11.95 -4.56
C MET A 1 -6.85 -11.69 -5.37
N PRO A 2 -6.45 -12.50 -6.39
CA PRO A 2 -5.21 -12.29 -7.14
C PRO A 2 -5.06 -10.88 -7.72
N ARG A 3 -6.18 -10.32 -8.21
CA ARG A 3 -6.23 -8.98 -8.80
C ARG A 3 -5.90 -7.85 -7.83
N LEU A 4 -6.40 -7.89 -6.58
CA LEU A 4 -6.10 -6.81 -5.63
C LEU A 4 -4.65 -6.87 -5.15
N ARG A 5 -4.14 -8.07 -4.86
CA ARG A 5 -2.74 -8.25 -4.47
C ARG A 5 -1.80 -7.71 -5.56
N ALA A 6 -2.04 -8.10 -6.83
CA ALA A 6 -1.27 -7.60 -7.95
C ALA A 6 -1.34 -6.07 -8.06
N ARG A 7 -2.55 -5.49 -7.99
CA ARG A 7 -2.73 -4.02 -8.02
C ARG A 7 -2.01 -3.30 -6.88
N ILE A 8 -1.97 -3.88 -5.67
CA ILE A 8 -1.22 -3.33 -4.55
C ILE A 8 0.29 -3.38 -4.84
N LEU A 9 0.80 -4.50 -5.36
CA LEU A 9 2.21 -4.63 -5.71
C LEU A 9 2.62 -3.67 -6.83
N ASP A 10 1.83 -3.58 -7.91
CA ASP A 10 2.03 -2.62 -9.00
C ASP A 10 2.08 -1.19 -8.45
N ARG A 11 1.23 -0.90 -7.47
CA ARG A 11 1.17 0.40 -6.83
C ARG A 11 2.40 0.69 -5.97
N ILE A 12 2.89 -0.31 -5.23
CA ILE A 12 4.14 -0.21 -4.46
C ILE A 12 5.29 0.10 -5.42
N ASP A 13 5.41 -0.64 -6.52
CA ASP A 13 6.49 -0.46 -7.50
C ASP A 13 6.45 0.94 -8.13
N GLN A 14 5.26 1.45 -8.46
CA GLN A 14 5.09 2.83 -8.93
C GLN A 14 5.59 3.87 -7.91
N LEU A 15 5.26 3.70 -6.63
CA LEU A 15 5.66 4.62 -5.57
C LEU A 15 7.16 4.56 -5.30
N GLU A 16 7.76 3.37 -5.32
CA GLU A 16 9.22 3.19 -5.22
C GLU A 16 9.94 3.87 -6.39
N GLY A 17 9.44 3.70 -7.61
CA GLY A 17 9.95 4.38 -8.79
C GLY A 17 9.90 5.90 -8.66
N ALA A 18 8.74 6.43 -8.23
CA ALA A 18 8.58 7.86 -7.99
C ALA A 18 9.51 8.38 -6.89
N ALA A 19 9.68 7.64 -5.79
CA ALA A 19 10.59 8.02 -4.70
C ALA A 19 12.06 8.06 -5.15
N ARG A 20 12.50 7.05 -5.92
CA ARG A 20 13.88 6.96 -6.44
C ARG A 20 14.21 8.04 -7.47
N ALA A 21 13.20 8.54 -8.19
CA ALA A 21 13.37 9.61 -9.16
C ALA A 21 13.54 11.00 -8.52
N VAL A 22 13.30 11.15 -7.21
CA VAL A 22 13.51 12.41 -6.50
C VAL A 22 14.94 12.50 -5.97
N PRO A 23 15.73 13.55 -6.31
CA PRO A 23 17.17 13.63 -6.03
C PRO A 23 17.53 13.86 -4.54
N GLY A 24 16.55 13.98 -3.65
CA GLY A 24 16.78 14.16 -2.21
C GLY A 24 15.50 14.58 -1.48
N PRO A 25 15.56 14.80 -0.15
CA PRO A 25 14.41 15.26 0.62
C PRO A 25 13.87 16.56 0.01
N SER A 26 12.67 16.50 -0.55
CA SER A 26 11.98 17.67 -1.11
C SER A 26 10.81 18.01 -0.22
N ILE A 27 10.68 19.29 0.14
CA ILE A 27 9.55 19.75 0.95
C ILE A 27 8.34 19.89 0.02
N TRP A 28 7.70 18.77 -0.30
CA TRP A 28 6.37 18.75 -0.91
C TRP A 28 5.33 18.79 0.20
N ASN A 29 4.33 19.65 0.04
CA ASN A 29 3.17 19.66 0.93
C ASN A 29 2.27 18.44 0.64
N PRO A 30 1.37 18.06 1.58
CA PRO A 30 0.52 16.88 1.42
C PRO A 30 -0.35 16.87 0.15
N ARG A 31 -0.75 18.05 -0.35
CA ARG A 31 -1.53 18.18 -1.59
C ARG A 31 -0.69 17.83 -2.81
N GLN A 32 0.57 18.30 -2.87
CA GLN A 32 1.52 17.92 -3.92
C GLN A 32 1.81 16.43 -3.90
N VAL A 33 1.99 15.85 -2.71
CA VAL A 33 2.18 14.41 -2.53
C VAL A 33 0.98 13.63 -3.07
N SER A 34 -0.23 13.96 -2.62
CA SER A 34 -1.44 13.26 -3.06
C SER A 34 -1.68 13.42 -4.57
N GLY A 35 -1.46 14.61 -5.12
CA GLY A 35 -1.65 14.87 -6.55
C GLY A 35 -0.64 14.17 -7.47
N MET A 36 0.64 14.11 -7.09
CA MET A 36 1.68 13.48 -7.92
C MET A 36 1.72 11.97 -7.78
N THR A 37 1.43 11.48 -6.57
CA THR A 37 1.64 10.07 -6.25
C THR A 37 0.33 9.33 -6.28
N GLY A 38 -0.79 9.93 -5.84
CA GLY A 38 -2.11 9.31 -5.72
C GLY A 38 -2.36 8.57 -4.39
N VAL A 39 -1.46 8.67 -3.41
CA VAL A 39 -1.70 8.08 -2.08
C VAL A 39 -2.81 8.82 -1.33
N ALA A 40 -3.44 8.14 -0.38
CA ALA A 40 -4.54 8.73 0.39
C ALA A 40 -4.08 9.97 1.19
N PRO A 41 -4.95 10.97 1.40
CA PRO A 41 -4.57 12.23 2.07
C PRO A 41 -3.96 12.04 3.47
N ALA A 42 -4.43 11.06 4.24
CA ALA A 42 -3.87 10.74 5.55
C ALA A 42 -2.42 10.23 5.42
N THR A 43 -2.17 9.33 4.47
CA THR A 43 -0.83 8.84 4.14
C THR A 43 0.05 9.96 3.60
N ALA A 44 -0.48 10.82 2.72
CA ALA A 44 0.22 12.00 2.22
C ALA A 44 0.64 12.98 3.33
N THR A 45 -0.17 13.08 4.40
CA THR A 45 0.12 13.89 5.59
C THR A 45 1.13 13.21 6.50
N HIS A 46 1.09 11.88 6.61
CA HIS A 46 2.07 11.10 7.38
C HIS A 46 3.47 11.16 6.76
N VAL A 47 3.55 11.15 5.42
CA VAL A 47 4.79 11.35 4.65
C VAL A 47 5.03 12.84 4.35
N ALA A 48 4.37 13.77 5.07
CA ALA A 48 4.47 15.20 4.78
C ALA A 48 5.92 15.67 4.94
N ARG A 49 6.47 16.25 3.86
CA ARG A 49 7.89 16.25 3.45
C ARG A 49 8.23 14.92 2.80
N TRP A 50 7.92 14.81 1.50
CA TRP A 50 8.25 13.64 0.67
C TRP A 50 9.77 13.40 0.71
N ASN A 51 10.15 12.60 1.71
CA ASN A 51 11.47 12.11 1.94
C ASN A 51 11.51 10.73 1.28
N PRO A 52 12.28 10.55 0.19
CA PRO A 52 12.36 9.28 -0.51
C PRO A 52 12.63 8.10 0.43
N SER A 53 13.42 8.28 1.51
CA SER A 53 13.67 7.21 2.46
C SER A 53 12.43 6.80 3.26
N THR A 54 11.57 7.75 3.65
CA THR A 54 10.30 7.46 4.33
C THR A 54 9.32 6.73 3.40
N VAL A 55 9.28 7.13 2.13
CA VAL A 55 8.41 6.47 1.13
C VAL A 55 8.88 5.04 0.85
N LEU A 56 10.19 4.85 0.69
CA LEU A 56 10.76 3.51 0.50
C LEU A 56 10.53 2.62 1.73
N ALA A 57 10.61 3.17 2.94
CA ALA A 57 10.27 2.45 4.17
C ALA A 57 8.79 2.05 4.22
N LEU A 58 7.88 2.96 3.84
CA LEU A 58 6.45 2.67 3.71
C LEU A 58 6.19 1.55 2.68
N CYS A 59 6.85 1.63 1.52
CA CYS A 59 6.74 0.62 0.45
C CYS A 59 7.25 -0.75 0.91
N ALA A 60 8.38 -0.80 1.62
CA ALA A 60 8.93 -2.03 2.17
C ALA A 60 7.97 -2.68 3.17
N GLY A 61 7.43 -1.92 4.14
CA GLY A 61 6.47 -2.43 5.11
C GLY A 61 5.14 -2.86 4.46
N ALA A 62 4.67 -2.11 3.46
CA ALA A 62 3.48 -2.50 2.70
C ALA A 62 3.70 -3.81 1.92
N ARG A 63 4.90 -4.01 1.33
CA ARG A 63 5.26 -5.24 0.63
C ARG A 63 5.33 -6.42 1.59
N GLU A 64 5.96 -6.26 2.75
CA GLU A 64 6.00 -7.28 3.80
C GLU A 64 4.60 -7.72 4.24
N ILE A 65 3.69 -6.76 4.49
CA ILE A 65 2.28 -7.05 4.77
C ILE A 65 1.63 -7.82 3.62
N VAL A 66 1.86 -7.42 2.37
CA VAL A 66 1.23 -8.09 1.20
C VAL A 66 1.78 -9.51 0.99
N GLU A 67 3.05 -9.76 1.29
CA GLU A 67 3.69 -11.07 1.22
C GLU A 67 3.20 -12.01 2.30
N LEU A 68 3.09 -11.52 3.55
CA LEU A 68 2.45 -12.24 4.66
C LEU A 68 0.99 -12.61 4.38
N HIS A 69 0.37 -12.01 3.36
CA HIS A 69 -1.02 -12.24 2.96
C HIS A 69 -1.11 -12.86 1.55
N GLY A 70 0.01 -13.42 1.05
CA GLY A 70 0.13 -14.07 -0.25
C GLY A 70 -0.23 -15.55 -0.19
N TYR A 71 -1.31 -15.92 -0.89
CA TYR A 71 -1.76 -17.27 -1.28
C TYR A 71 -1.90 -18.38 -0.20
N GLN A 72 -1.31 -18.29 1.00
CA GLN A 72 -1.40 -19.33 2.04
C GLN A 72 -1.49 -18.81 3.48
N HIS A 73 -1.44 -17.49 3.69
CA HIS A 73 -1.50 -16.91 5.04
C HIS A 73 -2.72 -16.00 5.17
N ASP A 74 -3.73 -16.55 5.86
CA ASP A 74 -4.94 -15.87 6.31
C ASP A 74 -4.65 -15.04 7.57
N CYS A 75 -5.21 -13.84 7.62
CA CYS A 75 -4.61 -12.70 8.31
C CYS A 75 -5.47 -12.06 9.40
N GLU A 76 -6.63 -12.62 9.73
CA GLU A 76 -7.59 -12.00 10.64
C GLU A 76 -7.95 -12.91 11.81
N GLY A 77 -7.15 -12.82 12.89
CA GLY A 77 -7.60 -13.12 14.25
C GLY A 77 -7.29 -14.52 14.81
N GLU A 78 -7.23 -14.58 16.14
CA GLU A 78 -6.56 -15.57 17.00
C GLU A 78 -7.09 -17.03 17.02
N ASN A 79 -7.90 -17.52 16.07
CA ASN A 79 -8.44 -18.90 16.17
C ASN A 79 -8.66 -19.62 14.81
N GLY A 80 -7.72 -20.49 14.43
CA GLY A 80 -7.95 -21.64 13.53
C GLY A 80 -7.83 -21.42 12.01
N PRO A 81 -7.81 -22.51 11.21
CA PRO A 81 -7.53 -22.48 9.77
C PRO A 81 -8.79 -22.07 9.00
N TRP A 82 -9.08 -20.77 8.96
CA TRP A 82 -10.25 -20.23 8.27
C TRP A 82 -9.81 -19.43 7.04
N SER A 83 -9.91 -20.09 5.88
CA SER A 83 -9.88 -19.45 4.57
C SER A 83 -10.91 -18.31 4.52
N VAL A 84 -10.52 -17.14 4.00
CA VAL A 84 -11.50 -16.11 3.62
C VAL A 84 -12.55 -16.78 2.70
N PRO A 85 -13.86 -16.74 3.01
CA PRO A 85 -14.88 -17.38 2.18
C PRO A 85 -14.71 -16.96 0.73
N GLU A 86 -14.84 -17.91 -0.20
CA GLU A 86 -14.60 -17.70 -1.63
C GLU A 86 -15.11 -16.32 -2.10
N GLY A 87 -14.19 -15.52 -2.63
CA GLY A 87 -14.51 -14.20 -3.20
C GLY A 87 -14.41 -13.00 -2.26
N ARG A 88 -14.28 -13.16 -0.93
CA ARG A 88 -14.03 -12.04 -0.02
C ARG A 88 -12.54 -11.67 0.01
N VAL A 89 -12.23 -10.40 0.28
CA VAL A 89 -10.86 -9.84 0.29
C VAL A 89 -10.39 -9.68 1.75
N CYS A 90 -9.18 -10.12 2.11
CA CYS A 90 -8.60 -9.94 3.46
C CYS A 90 -8.62 -8.44 3.82
N ALA A 91 -9.18 -8.07 4.97
CA ALA A 91 -9.38 -6.67 5.32
C ALA A 91 -8.06 -5.95 5.58
N THR A 92 -6.99 -6.65 5.98
CA THR A 92 -5.64 -6.05 5.97
C THR A 92 -5.20 -5.65 4.55
N LEU A 93 -5.44 -6.49 3.54
CA LEU A 93 -5.17 -6.10 2.15
C LEU A 93 -6.08 -4.95 1.68
N ARG A 94 -7.33 -4.88 2.16
CA ARG A 94 -8.22 -3.74 1.89
C ARG A 94 -7.69 -2.45 2.53
N ALA A 95 -7.18 -2.53 3.76
CA ALA A 95 -6.60 -1.39 4.46
C ALA A 95 -5.32 -0.92 3.77
N ALA A 96 -4.42 -1.83 3.40
CA ALA A 96 -3.22 -1.54 2.63
C ALA A 96 -3.56 -0.89 1.28
N ALA A 97 -4.55 -1.42 0.55
CA ALA A 97 -5.03 -0.84 -0.70
C ALA A 97 -5.48 0.61 -0.51
N ARG A 98 -6.36 0.88 0.47
CA ARG A 98 -6.86 2.23 0.76
C ARG A 98 -5.75 3.19 1.12
N MET A 99 -4.78 2.76 1.93
CA MET A 99 -3.60 3.55 2.30
C MET A 99 -2.81 3.98 1.05
N LEU A 100 -2.63 3.08 0.09
CA LEU A 100 -1.86 3.31 -1.13
C LEU A 100 -2.67 4.00 -2.24
N GLY A 101 -3.95 4.31 -2.00
CA GLY A 101 -4.85 4.90 -3.00
C GLY A 101 -5.40 3.91 -4.03
N VAL A 102 -5.34 2.61 -3.74
CA VAL A 102 -5.94 1.55 -4.57
C VAL A 102 -7.34 1.28 -4.04
N ASP A 103 -8.35 1.34 -4.92
CA ASP A 103 -9.71 0.95 -4.56
C ASP A 103 -9.79 -0.59 -4.39
N PRO A 104 -10.06 -1.10 -3.17
CA PRO A 104 -10.09 -2.54 -2.90
C PRO A 104 -11.31 -3.26 -3.49
N ASP A 105 -12.37 -2.53 -3.85
CA ASP A 105 -13.63 -3.08 -4.37
C ASP A 105 -13.72 -3.00 -5.89
N GLN A 106 -12.80 -2.28 -6.53
CA GLN A 106 -12.69 -2.20 -7.98
C GLN A 106 -12.15 -3.54 -8.54
N GLY A 107 -12.98 -4.27 -9.28
CA GLY A 107 -12.67 -5.63 -9.77
C GLY A 107 -13.31 -5.98 -11.09
#